data_AF-A0A7J7LZ37-F1
#
_entry.id   AF-A0A7J7LZ37-F1
#
_cell.length_a   1.000
_cell.length_b   1.000
_cell.length_c   1.000
_cell.angle_alpha   90.00
_cell.angle_beta   90.00
_cell.angle_gamma   90.00
#
_symmetry.space_group_name_H-M   'P 1'
#
loop_
_entity.id
_entity.type
_entity.pdbx_description
1 polymer ?
#
loop_
_entity_poly.entity_id
_entity_poly.type
_entity_poly.pdbx_seq_one_letter_code
_entity_poly.pdbx_strand_id
1 'polypeptide(L)'
;MDISNEATVDVFSIGPSTIVGRTIAFRILLSRSMSQFREHIFHLLWKLFCRIGDTVMPIISWFHPRNPQGILAMVTLIAFLLKRYTNVKLRAELAYRRKFWRNMMRTALTYEEWAHAAKMLDKETPKMNESEFYDEELVRNKLQELRHRRQEGCLRDIIFCMRADLFRNLGNMCNSELHKGRLQVPRLIKEYIDEVSMQLRMVCDSDTEELLLEEKLAFMHETRHAFGRTALLLSGGASLGSFHIGVVKTLVEHKLMPRIIAGSSVGSIMCSVVATRSWPELQSFFEDSWHSLKFFDQMGGIFTVVKRVMTQGAVHEIRQLQMLLRNLTSNLTFQEAYDMTGRVLGITVCSPRKHEPPRCLNYLTSPHVVIWSAVTASCAFPGLFEAQELMAKDRFGEIVPYHPPFHLGPDEVSGPPVRRWRDGSLESDLPMMQLKELFNVNHFIVSQANPHIAPLLRLKELVRAYGGNFAAKV
;
A
#
# COMPACT_ATOMS: atom_id res chain seq x y z
N MET A 1 28.11 64.75 18.45
CA MET A 1 28.80 63.79 19.34
C MET A 1 27.86 62.61 19.47
N ASP A 2 28.03 61.61 18.63
CA ASP A 2 27.35 60.31 18.78
C ASP A 2 28.44 59.25 18.70
N ILE A 3 28.77 58.68 19.85
CA ILE A 3 29.85 57.73 20.03
C ILE A 3 29.27 56.34 19.70
N SER A 4 29.76 55.77 18.60
CA SER A 4 29.56 54.38 18.19
C SER A 4 30.24 53.42 19.18
N ASN A 5 29.47 52.57 19.86
CA ASN A 5 29.96 51.43 20.63
C ASN A 5 29.42 50.13 20.03
N GLU A 6 30.01 49.69 18.92
CA GLU A 6 29.91 48.29 18.48
C GLU A 6 31.10 47.54 19.09
N ALA A 7 30.84 46.75 20.14
CA ALA A 7 31.79 45.77 20.63
C ALA A 7 31.68 44.52 19.76
N THR A 8 32.62 44.34 18.84
CA THR A 8 32.82 43.11 18.07
C THR A 8 33.24 41.98 19.02
N VAL A 9 32.34 41.02 19.26
CA VAL A 9 32.67 39.80 20.00
C VAL A 9 33.26 38.79 19.01
N ASP A 10 34.58 38.75 18.91
CA ASP A 10 35.28 37.67 18.22
C ASP A 10 35.07 36.35 18.96
N VAL A 11 34.53 35.36 18.25
CA VAL A 11 34.33 34.01 18.77
C VAL A 11 35.70 33.32 18.89
N PHE A 12 36.30 33.39 20.08
CA PHE A 12 37.49 32.60 20.41
C PHE A 12 37.15 31.11 20.47
N SER A 13 37.70 30.30 19.56
CA SER A 13 37.55 28.84 19.60
C SER A 13 38.56 28.21 20.56
N ILE A 14 38.15 27.95 21.80
CA ILE A 14 38.88 27.04 22.69
C ILE A 14 38.37 25.62 22.41
N GLY A 15 38.94 24.95 21.40
CA GLY A 15 38.69 23.53 21.14
C GLY A 15 38.91 23.11 19.69
N PRO A 16 39.33 21.87 19.42
CA PRO A 16 39.69 21.41 18.08
C PRO A 16 38.48 21.48 17.13
N SER A 17 38.64 22.19 16.02
CA SER A 17 37.59 22.52 15.05
C SER A 17 37.23 21.39 14.08
N THR A 18 37.86 20.22 14.19
CA THR A 18 37.57 19.06 13.34
C THR A 18 36.55 18.12 13.99
N ILE A 19 35.62 17.57 13.20
CA ILE A 19 34.63 16.57 13.64
C ILE A 19 35.32 15.36 14.31
N VAL A 20 36.52 15.02 13.85
CA VAL A 20 37.39 13.99 14.43
C VAL A 20 37.90 14.39 15.82
N GLY A 21 38.33 15.64 16.01
CA GLY A 21 38.75 16.16 17.32
C GLY A 21 37.59 16.20 18.32
N ARG A 22 36.39 16.60 17.89
CA ARG A 22 35.18 16.60 18.72
C ARG A 22 34.75 15.20 19.14
N THR A 23 34.81 14.22 18.23
CA THR A 23 34.44 12.83 18.55
C THR A 23 35.44 12.16 19.49
N ILE A 24 36.74 12.44 19.36
CA ILE A 24 37.77 11.94 20.28
C ILE A 24 37.61 12.58 21.66
N ALA A 25 37.40 13.90 21.75
CA ALA A 25 37.15 14.59 23.01
C ALA A 25 35.87 14.06 23.71
N PHE A 26 34.79 13.82 22.96
CA PHE A 26 33.54 13.27 23.50
C PHE A 26 33.72 11.82 24.00
N ARG A 27 34.52 11.02 23.29
CA ARG A 27 34.83 9.62 23.67
C ARG A 27 35.72 9.56 24.93
N ILE A 28 36.63 10.50 25.10
CA ILE A 28 37.49 10.60 26.30
C ILE A 28 36.67 11.11 27.51
N LEU A 29 35.81 12.12 27.33
CA LEU A 29 34.92 12.63 28.38
C LEU A 29 33.92 11.57 28.87
N LEU A 30 33.26 10.86 27.95
CA LEU A 30 32.28 9.82 28.31
C LEU A 30 32.92 8.55 28.87
N SER A 31 34.13 8.17 28.45
CA SER A 31 34.77 6.95 28.99
C SER A 31 35.22 7.11 30.44
N ARG A 32 35.75 8.28 30.83
CA ARG A 32 36.04 8.59 32.23
C ARG A 32 34.76 8.70 33.07
N SER A 33 33.73 9.36 32.54
CA SER A 33 32.42 9.51 33.22
C SER A 33 31.70 8.17 33.40
N MET A 34 31.72 7.28 32.41
CA MET A 34 31.10 5.95 32.48
C MET A 34 31.82 5.02 33.44
N SER A 35 33.16 5.12 33.57
CA SER A 35 33.90 4.35 34.57
C SER A 35 33.55 4.78 36.00
N GLN A 36 33.48 6.09 36.25
CA GLN A 36 33.08 6.64 37.56
C GLN A 36 31.61 6.32 37.89
N PHE A 37 30.73 6.39 36.89
CA PHE A 37 29.33 6.00 37.04
C PHE A 37 29.18 4.51 37.32
N ARG A 38 29.99 3.66 36.69
CA ARG A 38 30.01 2.21 36.96
C ARG A 38 30.48 1.90 38.37
N GLU A 39 31.49 2.60 38.89
CA GLU A 39 31.91 2.45 40.29
C GLU A 39 30.85 2.96 41.28
N HIS A 40 30.18 4.07 40.96
CA HIS A 40 29.08 4.56 41.80
C HIS A 40 27.90 3.59 41.84
N ILE A 41 27.50 3.03 40.69
CA ILE A 41 26.47 1.99 40.63
C ILE A 41 26.92 0.75 41.37
N PHE A 42 28.19 0.33 41.22
CA PHE A 42 28.73 -0.83 41.94
C PHE A 42 28.67 -0.61 43.46
N HIS A 43 29.08 0.56 43.95
CA HIS A 43 28.97 0.90 45.37
C HIS A 43 27.53 1.00 45.85
N LEU A 44 26.61 1.52 45.03
CA LEU A 44 25.19 1.60 45.37
C LEU A 44 24.56 0.20 45.44
N LEU A 45 24.85 -0.66 44.48
CA LEU A 45 24.43 -2.06 44.43
C LEU A 45 25.04 -2.86 45.58
N TRP A 46 26.31 -2.61 45.92
CA TRP A 46 26.97 -3.23 47.06
C TRP A 46 26.34 -2.82 48.39
N LYS A 47 26.05 -1.51 48.58
CA LYS A 47 25.31 -1.03 49.75
C LYS A 47 23.91 -1.63 49.85
N LEU A 48 23.20 -1.75 48.73
CA LEU A 48 21.90 -2.43 48.66
C LEU A 48 22.02 -3.91 49.01
N PHE A 49 23.04 -4.60 48.49
CA PHE A 49 23.31 -6.01 48.78
C PHE A 49 23.64 -6.24 50.26
N CYS A 50 24.49 -5.39 50.87
CA CYS A 50 24.79 -5.46 52.30
C CYS A 50 23.54 -5.18 53.16
N ARG A 51 22.73 -4.17 52.81
CA ARG A 51 21.45 -3.89 53.51
C ARG A 51 20.46 -5.05 53.44
N ILE A 52 20.43 -5.75 52.30
CA ILE A 52 19.61 -6.96 52.13
C ILE A 52 20.20 -8.10 52.97
N GLY A 53 21.52 -8.24 53.04
CA GLY A 53 22.19 -9.22 53.90
C GLY A 53 21.76 -9.13 55.37
N ASP A 54 21.73 -7.92 55.93
CA ASP A 54 21.38 -7.69 57.34
C ASP A 54 19.89 -7.92 57.64
N THR A 55 19.00 -7.73 56.65
CA THR A 55 17.56 -7.99 56.78
C THR A 55 17.17 -9.44 56.52
N VAL A 56 18.02 -10.22 55.83
CA VAL A 56 17.80 -11.64 55.51
C VAL A 56 18.25 -12.57 56.64
N MET A 57 19.21 -12.16 57.49
CA MET A 57 19.68 -12.95 58.63
C MET A 57 18.57 -13.44 59.60
N PRO A 58 17.55 -12.63 59.97
CA PRO A 58 16.43 -13.14 60.78
C PRO A 58 15.40 -13.98 60.01
N ILE A 59 15.44 -14.01 58.67
CA ILE A 59 14.56 -14.83 57.83
C ILE A 59 15.15 -16.25 57.68
N ILE A 60 16.47 -16.39 57.69
CA ILE A 60 17.15 -17.71 57.59
C ILE A 60 16.86 -18.59 58.81
N SER A 61 16.62 -18.02 60.00
CA SER A 61 16.23 -18.78 61.19
C SER A 61 14.82 -19.37 61.12
N TRP A 62 13.94 -18.82 60.27
CA TRP A 62 12.60 -19.35 60.01
C TRP A 62 12.61 -20.61 59.11
N PHE A 63 13.70 -20.83 58.37
CA PHE A 63 13.92 -21.99 57.51
C PHE A 63 14.60 -23.19 58.21
N HIS A 64 14.66 -23.19 59.55
CA HIS A 64 15.23 -24.30 60.32
C HIS A 64 14.37 -25.59 60.15
N PRO A 65 14.97 -26.79 59.98
CA PRO A 65 14.27 -28.06 59.70
C PRO A 65 13.28 -28.56 60.78
N ARG A 66 13.03 -27.79 61.83
CA ARG A 66 12.04 -28.09 62.88
C ARG A 66 10.73 -27.29 62.75
N ASN A 67 10.63 -26.34 61.82
CA ASN A 67 9.43 -25.52 61.63
C ASN A 67 8.65 -25.92 60.36
N PRO A 68 7.50 -26.60 60.48
CA PRO A 68 6.73 -27.09 59.32
C PRO A 68 6.18 -25.97 58.43
N GLN A 69 5.92 -24.77 58.98
CA GLN A 69 5.39 -23.63 58.22
C GLN A 69 6.45 -22.99 57.29
N GLY A 70 7.72 -22.96 57.72
CA GLY A 70 8.83 -22.46 56.91
C GLY A 70 9.18 -23.37 55.73
N ILE A 71 9.08 -24.69 55.93
CA ILE A 71 9.27 -25.69 54.87
C ILE A 71 8.16 -25.54 53.81
N LEU A 72 6.89 -25.38 54.23
CA LEU A 72 5.77 -25.17 53.31
C LEU A 72 5.92 -23.87 52.50
N ALA A 73 6.36 -22.78 53.13
CA ALA A 73 6.66 -21.52 52.45
C ALA A 73 7.81 -21.66 51.44
N MET A 74 8.85 -22.43 51.76
CA MET A 74 9.96 -22.71 50.84
C MET A 74 9.51 -23.53 49.63
N VAL A 75 8.74 -24.59 49.87
CA VAL A 75 8.23 -25.48 48.81
C VAL A 75 7.28 -24.72 47.88
N THR A 76 6.40 -23.87 48.44
CA THR A 76 5.50 -23.03 47.63
C THR A 76 6.26 -21.97 46.83
N LEU A 77 7.30 -21.36 47.39
CA LEU A 77 8.17 -20.42 46.68
C LEU A 77 8.95 -21.11 45.55
N ILE A 78 9.51 -22.28 45.80
CA ILE A 78 10.23 -23.08 44.80
C ILE A 78 9.26 -23.53 43.69
N ALA A 79 8.08 -24.01 44.04
CA ALA A 79 7.05 -24.38 43.07
C ALA A 79 6.61 -23.18 42.23
N PHE A 80 6.46 -21.99 42.83
CA PHE A 80 6.14 -20.75 42.12
C PHE A 80 7.28 -20.32 41.18
N LEU A 81 8.54 -20.38 41.62
CA LEU A 81 9.71 -20.05 40.81
C LEU A 81 9.88 -21.04 39.64
N LEU A 82 9.69 -22.34 39.89
CA LEU A 82 9.69 -23.36 38.83
C LEU A 82 8.56 -23.12 37.84
N LYS A 83 7.34 -22.84 38.32
CA LYS A 83 6.18 -22.50 37.46
C LYS A 83 6.42 -21.22 36.66
N ARG A 84 7.12 -20.23 37.23
CA ARG A 84 7.47 -18.98 36.53
C ARG A 84 8.56 -19.24 35.50
N TYR A 85 9.58 -20.04 35.83
CA TYR A 85 10.65 -20.41 34.92
C TYR A 85 10.12 -21.22 33.71
N THR A 86 9.26 -22.21 33.94
CA THR A 86 8.65 -22.98 32.86
C THR A 86 7.78 -22.11 31.95
N ASN A 87 6.98 -21.21 32.52
CA ASN A 87 6.19 -20.25 31.74
C ASN A 87 7.06 -19.27 30.93
N VAL A 88 8.13 -18.75 31.52
CA VAL A 88 9.06 -17.85 30.82
C VAL A 88 9.80 -18.59 29.71
N LYS A 89 10.27 -19.82 29.97
CA LYS A 89 10.92 -20.68 28.96
C LYS A 89 9.98 -20.96 27.80
N LEU A 90 8.73 -21.34 28.07
CA LEU A 90 7.71 -21.56 27.05
C LEU A 90 7.45 -20.29 26.22
N ARG A 91 7.29 -19.14 26.87
CA ARG A 91 7.10 -17.85 26.19
C ARG A 91 8.30 -17.46 25.33
N ALA A 92 9.51 -17.70 25.81
CA ALA A 92 10.75 -17.44 25.09
C ALA A 92 10.90 -18.35 23.87
N GLU A 93 10.59 -19.64 24.00
CA GLU A 93 10.61 -20.60 22.90
C GLU A 93 9.59 -20.24 21.81
N LEU A 94 8.36 -19.89 22.20
CA LEU A 94 7.34 -19.40 21.27
C LEU A 94 7.78 -18.11 20.57
N ALA A 95 8.41 -17.18 21.30
CA ALA A 95 8.95 -15.95 20.70
C ALA A 95 10.07 -16.23 19.69
N TYR A 96 10.95 -17.19 19.99
CA TYR A 96 11.99 -17.64 19.08
C TYR A 96 11.41 -18.27 17.81
N ARG A 97 10.45 -19.19 17.93
CA ARG A 97 9.75 -19.80 16.80
C ARG A 97 9.06 -18.76 15.92
N ARG A 98 8.36 -17.79 16.53
CA ARG A 98 7.75 -16.67 15.77
C ARG A 98 8.80 -15.85 15.02
N LYS A 99 9.95 -15.56 15.64
CA LYS A 99 11.04 -14.82 14.96
C LYS A 99 11.61 -15.63 13.80
N PHE A 100 11.78 -16.94 13.97
CA PHE A 100 12.22 -17.86 12.92
C PHE A 100 11.27 -17.82 11.72
N TRP A 101 9.96 -18.01 11.93
CA TRP A 101 8.99 -17.99 10.83
C TRP A 101 8.89 -16.62 10.15
N ARG A 102 8.96 -15.52 10.89
CA ARG A 102 9.03 -14.17 10.29
C ARG A 102 10.26 -13.96 9.44
N ASN A 103 11.41 -14.48 9.87
CA ASN A 103 12.63 -14.40 9.07
C ASN A 103 12.50 -15.26 7.80
N MET A 104 11.95 -16.47 7.92
CA MET A 104 11.66 -17.34 6.78
C MET A 104 10.75 -16.65 5.75
N MET A 105 9.68 -16.00 6.18
CA MET A 105 8.80 -15.22 5.29
C MET A 105 9.54 -14.07 4.58
N ARG A 106 10.53 -13.45 5.22
CA ARG A 106 11.32 -12.36 4.62
C ARG A 106 12.34 -12.86 3.60
N THR A 107 12.83 -14.08 3.77
CA THR A 107 13.86 -14.69 2.91
C THR A 107 13.29 -15.65 1.86
N ALA A 108 11.99 -15.96 1.93
CA ALA A 108 11.33 -16.88 1.01
C ALA A 108 11.46 -16.41 -0.44
N LEU A 109 11.81 -17.35 -1.32
CA LEU A 109 11.95 -17.09 -2.77
C LEU A 109 10.69 -17.52 -3.53
N THR A 110 9.94 -18.47 -2.99
CA THR A 110 8.71 -18.97 -3.60
C THR A 110 7.48 -18.63 -2.76
N TYR A 111 6.32 -18.55 -3.42
CA TYR A 111 5.05 -18.35 -2.73
C TYR A 111 4.74 -19.52 -1.77
N GLU A 112 5.08 -20.75 -2.14
CA GLU A 112 4.82 -21.94 -1.32
C GLU A 112 5.61 -21.91 -0.01
N GLU A 113 6.89 -21.54 -0.06
CA GLU A 113 7.72 -21.33 1.14
C GLU A 113 7.15 -20.23 2.03
N TRP A 114 6.77 -19.10 1.43
CA TRP A 114 6.18 -17.98 2.14
C TRP A 114 4.86 -18.38 2.81
N ALA A 115 3.98 -19.08 2.09
CA ALA A 115 2.67 -19.52 2.56
C ALA A 115 2.79 -20.55 3.69
N HIS A 116 3.74 -21.48 3.57
CA HIS A 116 4.04 -22.43 4.64
C HIS A 116 4.52 -21.71 5.90
N ALA A 117 5.47 -20.78 5.78
CA ALA A 117 5.98 -19.99 6.90
C ALA A 117 4.88 -19.12 7.54
N ALA A 118 4.03 -18.48 6.74
CA ALA A 118 2.89 -17.69 7.21
C ALA A 118 1.88 -18.55 7.98
N LYS A 119 1.54 -19.73 7.45
CA LYS A 119 0.64 -20.69 8.13
C LYS A 119 1.19 -21.15 9.48
N MET A 120 2.49 -21.43 9.54
CA MET A 120 3.15 -21.82 10.80
C MET A 120 3.22 -20.65 11.79
N LEU A 121 3.46 -19.43 11.30
CA LEU A 121 3.44 -18.21 12.11
C LEU A 121 2.05 -17.96 12.72
N ASP A 122 0.99 -18.13 11.93
CA ASP A 122 -0.40 -17.98 12.40
C ASP A 122 -0.74 -19.02 13.48
N LYS A 123 -0.26 -20.26 13.35
CA LYS A 123 -0.46 -21.32 14.36
C LYS A 123 0.26 -21.04 15.68
N GLU A 124 1.46 -20.47 15.63
CA GLU A 124 2.32 -20.17 16.79
C GLU A 124 2.02 -18.81 17.43
N THR A 125 1.19 -17.99 16.76
CA THR A 125 0.73 -16.71 17.29
C THR A 125 -0.53 -16.95 18.12
N PRO A 126 -0.52 -16.63 19.42
CA PRO A 126 -1.71 -16.78 20.25
C PRO A 126 -2.84 -15.90 19.69
N LYS A 127 -4.08 -16.41 19.68
CA LYS A 127 -5.29 -15.73 19.17
C LYS A 127 -5.69 -14.46 19.95
N MET A 128 -4.89 -14.05 20.92
CA MET A 128 -5.18 -12.87 21.74
C MET A 128 -4.74 -11.63 20.95
N ASN A 129 -5.66 -10.67 20.83
CA ASN A 129 -5.50 -9.32 20.24
C ASN A 129 -6.01 -9.13 18.80
N GLU A 130 -6.92 -9.97 18.30
CA GLU A 130 -7.64 -9.63 17.06
C GLU A 130 -8.63 -8.45 17.25
N SER A 131 -9.20 -8.33 18.45
CA SER A 131 -10.11 -7.27 18.88
C SER A 131 -9.48 -5.87 18.94
N GLU A 132 -8.15 -5.75 18.90
CA GLU A 132 -7.47 -4.45 18.83
C GLU A 132 -7.57 -3.83 17.43
N PHE A 133 -7.77 -4.64 16.39
CA PHE A 133 -7.72 -4.21 14.99
C PHE A 133 -9.10 -4.02 14.36
N TYR A 134 -10.10 -4.77 14.82
CA TYR A 134 -11.49 -4.71 14.35
C TYR A 134 -12.48 -5.06 15.46
N ASP A 135 -13.71 -4.58 15.34
CA ASP A 135 -14.80 -4.84 16.27
C ASP A 135 -15.40 -6.23 16.01
N GLU A 136 -14.94 -7.21 16.80
CA GLU A 136 -15.37 -8.60 16.67
C GLU A 136 -16.85 -8.79 17.02
N GLU A 137 -17.36 -8.05 18.01
CA GLU A 137 -18.74 -8.18 18.48
C GLU A 137 -19.71 -7.68 17.41
N LEU A 138 -19.43 -6.53 16.80
CA LEU A 138 -20.25 -5.97 15.72
C LEU A 138 -20.33 -6.93 14.52
N VAL A 139 -19.20 -7.47 14.07
CA VAL A 139 -19.18 -8.40 12.92
C VAL A 139 -19.90 -9.71 13.26
N ARG A 140 -19.75 -10.21 14.49
CA ARG A 140 -20.43 -11.43 14.95
C ARG A 140 -21.94 -11.27 15.02
N ASN A 141 -22.41 -10.18 15.61
CA ASN A 141 -23.83 -9.87 15.69
C ASN A 141 -24.42 -9.74 14.28
N LYS A 142 -23.68 -9.06 13.37
CA LYS A 142 -24.13 -8.90 11.99
C LYS A 142 -24.22 -10.23 11.23
N LEU A 143 -23.24 -11.11 11.43
CA LEU A 143 -23.25 -12.44 10.84
C LEU A 143 -24.44 -13.28 11.33
N GLN A 144 -24.76 -13.21 12.62
CA GLN A 144 -25.92 -13.92 13.18
C GLN A 144 -27.24 -13.39 12.61
N GLU A 145 -27.38 -12.06 12.53
CA GLU A 145 -28.53 -11.39 11.91
C GLU A 145 -28.72 -11.83 10.45
N LEU A 146 -27.64 -11.86 9.65
CA LEU A 146 -27.68 -12.33 8.27
C LEU A 146 -28.10 -13.81 8.17
N ARG A 147 -27.54 -14.68 9.02
CA ARG A 147 -27.88 -16.12 9.03
C ARG A 147 -29.32 -16.37 9.41
N HIS A 148 -29.82 -15.69 10.43
CA HIS A 148 -31.20 -15.79 10.88
C HIS A 148 -32.18 -15.35 9.78
N ARG A 149 -31.90 -14.22 9.12
CA ARG A 149 -32.69 -13.76 7.96
C ARG A 149 -32.70 -14.73 6.80
N ARG A 150 -31.57 -15.39 6.51
CA ARG A 150 -31.54 -16.41 5.46
C ARG A 150 -32.43 -17.61 5.81
N GLN A 151 -32.58 -17.94 7.09
CA GLN A 151 -33.38 -19.08 7.55
C GLN A 151 -34.88 -18.77 7.61
N GLU A 152 -35.26 -17.56 8.01
CA GLU A 152 -36.65 -17.19 8.26
C GLU A 152 -37.26 -16.25 7.20
N GLY A 153 -36.43 -15.48 6.50
CA GLY A 153 -36.86 -14.39 5.64
C GLY A 153 -37.14 -14.80 4.19
N CYS A 154 -38.03 -14.05 3.55
CA CYS A 154 -38.27 -14.17 2.10
C CYS A 154 -37.13 -13.48 1.33
N LEU A 155 -36.97 -13.82 0.04
CA LEU A 155 -35.97 -13.17 -0.84
C LEU A 155 -36.10 -11.64 -0.86
N ARG A 156 -37.33 -11.12 -0.78
CA ARG A 156 -37.61 -9.68 -0.71
C ARG A 156 -37.08 -9.03 0.56
N ASP A 157 -37.14 -9.71 1.70
CA ASP A 157 -36.62 -9.19 2.98
C ASP A 157 -35.09 -9.12 2.94
N ILE A 158 -34.46 -10.14 2.34
CA ILE A 158 -33.02 -10.17 2.11
C ILE A 158 -32.60 -8.97 1.25
N ILE A 159 -33.30 -8.72 0.13
CA ILE A 159 -33.04 -7.56 -0.75
C ILE A 159 -33.21 -6.24 0.02
N PHE A 160 -34.31 -6.08 0.76
CA PHE A 160 -34.59 -4.87 1.53
C PHE A 160 -33.47 -4.55 2.53
N CYS A 161 -33.02 -5.55 3.28
CA CYS A 161 -31.98 -5.36 4.29
C CYS A 161 -30.59 -5.16 3.67
N MET A 162 -30.24 -5.93 2.64
CA MET A 162 -28.94 -5.81 1.97
C MET A 162 -28.74 -4.42 1.35
N ARG A 163 -29.80 -3.81 0.82
CA ARG A 163 -29.73 -2.43 0.29
C ARG A 163 -29.41 -1.39 1.36
N ALA A 164 -29.93 -1.59 2.58
CA ALA A 164 -29.80 -0.61 3.65
C ALA A 164 -28.47 -0.72 4.43
N ASP A 165 -27.92 -1.94 4.56
CA ASP A 165 -26.97 -2.25 5.64
C ASP A 165 -25.66 -2.91 5.18
N LEU A 166 -25.45 -3.03 3.87
CA LEU A 166 -24.25 -3.65 3.35
C LEU A 166 -23.08 -2.66 3.27
N PHE A 167 -22.24 -2.67 4.31
CA PHE A 167 -21.01 -1.87 4.38
C PHE A 167 -19.76 -2.70 4.11
N ARG A 168 -18.85 -2.16 3.28
CA ARG A 168 -17.56 -2.81 2.97
C ARG A 168 -16.60 -2.87 4.16
N ASN A 169 -16.55 -1.84 5.01
CA ASN A 169 -15.63 -1.79 6.15
C ASN A 169 -16.37 -1.88 7.49
N LEU A 170 -17.21 -2.90 7.65
CA LEU A 170 -17.92 -3.16 8.91
C LEU A 170 -16.93 -3.42 10.04
N GLY A 171 -17.05 -2.70 11.15
CA GLY A 171 -16.21 -2.90 12.34
C GLY A 171 -14.70 -2.74 12.08
N ASN A 172 -14.30 -1.98 11.04
CA ASN A 172 -12.91 -1.84 10.63
C ASN A 172 -12.24 -3.14 10.12
N MET A 173 -13.02 -4.09 9.60
CA MET A 173 -12.50 -5.37 9.08
C MET A 173 -11.53 -5.26 7.89
N CYS A 174 -11.50 -4.13 7.19
CA CYS A 174 -10.54 -3.85 6.11
C CYS A 174 -9.21 -3.24 6.59
N ASN A 175 -8.94 -3.24 7.89
CA ASN A 175 -7.70 -2.69 8.44
C ASN A 175 -6.45 -3.39 7.86
N SER A 176 -5.53 -2.62 7.27
CA SER A 176 -4.32 -3.17 6.65
C SER A 176 -3.41 -3.93 7.61
N GLU A 177 -3.35 -3.54 8.89
CA GLU A 177 -2.49 -4.21 9.89
C GLU A 177 -3.03 -5.60 10.26
N LEU A 178 -4.35 -5.79 10.18
CA LEU A 178 -4.99 -7.08 10.42
C LEU A 178 -4.54 -8.11 9.37
N HIS A 179 -4.43 -7.70 8.11
CA HIS A 179 -4.10 -8.58 6.98
C HIS A 179 -2.60 -8.70 6.71
N LYS A 180 -1.76 -7.88 7.36
CA LYS A 180 -0.33 -7.82 7.09
C LYS A 180 0.37 -9.12 7.46
N GLY A 181 0.92 -9.80 6.45
CA GLY A 181 1.70 -11.04 6.64
C GLY A 181 0.86 -12.25 7.03
N ARG A 182 -0.48 -12.16 6.99
CA ARG A 182 -1.35 -13.32 7.17
C ARG A 182 -1.59 -14.00 5.84
N LEU A 183 -1.62 -15.33 5.85
CA LEU A 183 -2.05 -16.09 4.68
C LEU A 183 -3.57 -16.02 4.50
N GLN A 184 -4.31 -15.98 5.61
CA GLN A 184 -5.77 -16.01 5.61
C GLN A 184 -6.35 -14.90 6.47
N VAL A 185 -7.50 -14.41 6.03
CA VAL A 185 -8.36 -13.48 6.77
C VAL A 185 -8.89 -14.18 8.04
N PRO A 186 -9.08 -13.46 9.16
CA PRO A 186 -9.74 -14.01 10.35
C PRO A 186 -11.03 -14.74 10.02
N ARG A 187 -11.26 -15.87 10.70
CA ARG A 187 -12.37 -16.79 10.40
C ARG A 187 -13.72 -16.10 10.44
N LEU A 188 -13.94 -15.20 11.39
CA LEU A 188 -15.20 -14.45 11.52
C LEU A 188 -15.47 -13.54 10.30
N ILE A 189 -14.46 -12.79 9.84
CA ILE A 189 -14.58 -11.92 8.67
C ILE A 189 -14.82 -12.76 7.41
N LYS A 190 -14.13 -13.91 7.29
CA LYS A 190 -14.35 -14.84 6.19
C LYS A 190 -15.79 -15.36 6.18
N GLU A 191 -16.31 -15.82 7.32
CA GLU A 191 -17.68 -16.31 7.44
C GLU A 191 -18.73 -15.22 7.12
N TYR A 192 -18.45 -13.96 7.49
CA TYR A 192 -19.28 -12.82 7.09
C TYR A 192 -19.29 -12.58 5.57
N ILE A 193 -18.11 -12.54 4.93
CA ILE A 193 -18.00 -12.34 3.48
C ILE A 193 -18.66 -13.50 2.71
N ASP A 194 -18.48 -14.73 3.19
CA ASP A 194 -19.07 -15.93 2.60
C ASP A 194 -20.61 -15.90 2.72
N GLU A 195 -21.15 -15.48 3.87
CA GLU A 195 -22.59 -15.34 4.08
C GLU A 195 -23.22 -14.27 3.17
N VAL A 196 -22.61 -13.08 3.09
CA VAL A 196 -23.04 -12.00 2.18
C VAL A 196 -23.00 -12.50 0.72
N SER A 197 -21.91 -13.15 0.33
CA SER A 197 -21.75 -13.69 -1.04
C SER A 197 -22.81 -14.74 -1.36
N MET A 198 -23.15 -15.59 -0.38
CA MET A 198 -24.20 -16.59 -0.54
C MET A 198 -25.57 -15.94 -0.74
N GLN A 199 -25.92 -14.93 0.05
CA GLN A 199 -27.20 -14.23 -0.09
C GLN A 199 -27.32 -13.47 -1.42
N LEU A 200 -26.23 -12.83 -1.89
CA LEU A 200 -26.21 -12.21 -3.21
C LEU A 200 -26.41 -13.24 -4.33
N ARG A 201 -25.77 -14.41 -4.24
CA ARG A 201 -25.97 -15.50 -5.21
C ARG A 201 -27.40 -16.05 -5.17
N MET A 202 -27.98 -16.22 -3.98
CA MET A 202 -29.38 -16.64 -3.85
C MET A 202 -30.34 -15.68 -4.56
N VAL A 203 -30.09 -14.37 -4.50
CA VAL A 203 -30.90 -13.38 -5.23
C VAL A 203 -30.69 -13.50 -6.75
N CYS A 204 -29.44 -13.69 -7.20
CA CYS A 204 -29.13 -13.89 -8.63
C CYS A 204 -29.77 -15.16 -9.21
N ASP A 205 -29.59 -16.29 -8.54
CA ASP A 205 -29.89 -17.64 -9.03
C ASP A 205 -31.36 -18.03 -8.77
N SER A 206 -32.15 -17.17 -8.13
CA SER A 206 -33.57 -17.42 -7.91
C SER A 206 -34.35 -17.36 -9.22
N ASP A 207 -34.87 -18.49 -9.71
CA ASP A 207 -35.72 -18.52 -10.92
C ASP A 207 -37.21 -18.22 -10.62
N THR A 208 -37.50 -17.72 -9.42
CA THR A 208 -38.87 -17.48 -8.95
C THR A 208 -39.51 -16.29 -9.68
N GLU A 209 -40.76 -16.43 -10.14
CA GLU A 209 -41.57 -15.37 -10.76
C GLU A 209 -41.81 -14.15 -9.83
N GLU A 210 -41.45 -14.25 -8.55
CA GLU A 210 -41.59 -13.18 -7.56
C GLU A 210 -40.70 -11.95 -7.82
N LEU A 211 -39.62 -12.11 -8.60
CA LEU A 211 -38.63 -11.07 -8.88
C LEU A 211 -38.30 -10.98 -10.37
N LEU A 212 -38.69 -9.86 -10.97
CA LEU A 212 -38.37 -9.57 -12.37
C LEU A 212 -36.86 -9.41 -12.55
N LEU A 213 -36.35 -9.76 -13.75
CA LEU A 213 -34.93 -9.63 -14.07
C LEU A 213 -34.43 -8.18 -13.90
N GLU A 214 -35.26 -7.22 -14.27
CA GLU A 214 -34.96 -5.78 -14.14
C GLU A 214 -34.77 -5.36 -12.67
N GLU A 215 -35.58 -5.88 -11.76
CA GLU A 215 -35.47 -5.61 -10.32
C GLU A 215 -34.17 -6.20 -9.75
N LYS A 216 -33.79 -7.40 -10.18
CA LYS A 216 -32.52 -8.03 -9.79
C LYS A 216 -31.33 -7.23 -10.28
N LEU A 217 -31.37 -6.78 -11.54
CA LEU A 217 -30.31 -5.94 -12.12
C LEU A 217 -30.21 -4.61 -11.36
N ALA A 218 -31.34 -3.93 -11.14
CA ALA A 218 -31.37 -2.68 -10.36
C ALA A 218 -30.78 -2.88 -8.96
N PHE A 219 -31.21 -3.92 -8.24
CA PHE A 219 -30.67 -4.28 -6.94
C PHE A 219 -29.15 -4.50 -6.97
N MET A 220 -28.62 -5.24 -7.94
CA MET A 220 -27.18 -5.49 -8.04
C MET A 220 -26.39 -4.22 -8.38
N HIS A 221 -26.92 -3.39 -9.28
CA HIS A 221 -26.30 -2.12 -9.62
C HIS A 221 -26.24 -1.21 -8.40
N GLU A 222 -27.35 -1.03 -7.69
CA GLU A 222 -27.44 -0.18 -6.51
C GLU A 222 -26.61 -0.72 -5.34
N THR A 223 -26.67 -2.02 -5.05
CA THR A 223 -25.88 -2.65 -3.99
C THR A 223 -24.39 -2.51 -4.27
N ARG A 224 -23.96 -2.67 -5.53
CA ARG A 224 -22.58 -2.41 -5.94
C ARG A 224 -22.19 -0.94 -5.79
N HIS A 225 -23.12 -0.02 -6.09
CA HIS A 225 -22.90 1.41 -5.86
C HIS A 225 -22.80 1.72 -4.36
N ALA A 226 -23.63 1.17 -3.49
CA ALA A 226 -23.53 1.38 -2.04
C ALA A 226 -22.26 0.75 -1.42
N PHE A 227 -21.93 -0.48 -1.82
CA PHE A 227 -20.78 -1.23 -1.30
C PHE A 227 -19.43 -0.66 -1.78
N GLY A 228 -19.43 0.01 -2.93
CA GLY A 228 -18.25 0.58 -3.58
C GLY A 228 -17.33 -0.45 -4.23
N ARG A 229 -16.30 0.05 -4.90
CA ARG A 229 -15.47 -0.73 -5.83
C ARG A 229 -14.01 -0.78 -5.41
N THR A 230 -13.31 -1.81 -5.90
CA THR A 230 -11.86 -1.95 -5.76
C THR A 230 -11.17 -1.43 -7.01
N ALA A 231 -10.07 -0.68 -6.87
CA ALA A 231 -9.19 -0.30 -7.96
C ALA A 231 -7.74 -0.74 -7.71
N LEU A 232 -7.01 -1.07 -8.79
CA LEU A 232 -5.56 -1.25 -8.78
C LEU A 232 -4.88 0.05 -9.22
N LEU A 233 -3.93 0.51 -8.43
CA LEU A 233 -3.13 1.70 -8.66
C LEU A 233 -1.66 1.33 -8.84
N LEU A 234 -1.08 1.70 -9.98
CA LEU A 234 0.33 1.48 -10.30
C LEU A 234 1.05 2.82 -10.35
N SER A 235 1.90 3.06 -9.35
CA SER A 235 2.66 4.31 -9.20
C SER A 235 3.84 4.41 -10.18
N GLY A 236 4.35 5.63 -10.37
CA GLY A 236 5.63 5.86 -11.04
C GLY A 236 6.81 5.21 -10.30
N GLY A 237 7.97 5.13 -10.94
CA GLY A 237 9.18 4.57 -10.32
C GLY A 237 10.37 4.30 -11.24
N ALA A 238 10.38 4.86 -12.45
CA ALA A 238 11.41 4.61 -13.46
C ALA A 238 11.67 3.10 -13.65
N SER A 239 12.92 2.65 -13.50
CA SER A 239 13.29 1.23 -13.69
C SER A 239 12.68 0.26 -12.66
N LEU A 240 12.15 0.75 -11.54
CA LEU A 240 11.46 -0.09 -10.55
C LEU A 240 10.04 -0.48 -11.01
N GLY A 241 9.56 0.07 -12.13
CA GLY A 241 8.27 -0.30 -12.71
C GLY A 241 8.18 -1.75 -13.18
N SER A 242 9.31 -2.47 -13.30
CA SER A 242 9.31 -3.91 -13.56
C SER A 242 8.62 -4.72 -12.44
N PHE A 243 8.60 -4.22 -11.20
CA PHE A 243 7.87 -4.86 -10.10
C PHE A 243 6.36 -4.91 -10.34
N HIS A 244 5.80 -3.94 -11.06
CA HIS A 244 4.38 -3.93 -11.42
C HIS A 244 4.01 -5.13 -12.29
N ILE A 245 4.95 -5.64 -13.09
CA ILE A 245 4.70 -6.82 -13.93
C ILE A 245 4.42 -8.03 -13.05
N GLY A 246 5.21 -8.25 -11.99
CA GLY A 246 4.99 -9.35 -11.05
C GLY A 246 3.62 -9.24 -10.37
N VAL A 247 3.26 -8.05 -9.89
CA VAL A 247 1.96 -7.81 -9.24
C VAL A 247 0.80 -8.10 -10.20
N VAL A 248 0.85 -7.57 -11.42
CA VAL A 248 -0.21 -7.78 -12.42
C VAL A 248 -0.27 -9.24 -12.83
N LYS A 249 0.88 -9.89 -13.08
CA LYS A 249 0.95 -11.31 -13.42
C LYS A 249 0.24 -12.16 -12.37
N THR A 250 0.57 -11.97 -11.09
CA THR A 250 -0.07 -12.71 -9.99
C THR A 250 -1.58 -12.44 -9.91
N LEU A 251 -2.03 -11.20 -10.11
CA LEU A 251 -3.46 -10.87 -10.12
C LEU A 251 -4.21 -11.51 -11.30
N VAL A 252 -3.56 -11.64 -12.47
CA VAL A 252 -4.14 -12.29 -13.65
C VAL A 252 -4.20 -13.80 -13.45
N GLU A 253 -3.10 -14.43 -13.02
CA GLU A 253 -3.01 -15.88 -12.75
C GLU A 253 -4.09 -16.36 -11.76
N HIS A 254 -4.34 -15.57 -10.72
CA HIS A 254 -5.37 -15.88 -9.72
C HIS A 254 -6.77 -15.35 -10.06
N LYS A 255 -6.97 -14.71 -11.23
CA LYS A 255 -8.26 -14.12 -11.65
C LYS A 255 -8.81 -13.06 -10.67
N LEU A 256 -7.93 -12.31 -10.03
CA LEU A 256 -8.25 -11.28 -9.02
C LEU A 256 -8.09 -9.85 -9.55
N MET A 257 -7.91 -9.68 -10.86
CA MET A 257 -7.65 -8.38 -11.47
C MET A 257 -8.86 -7.42 -11.34
N PRO A 258 -8.73 -6.27 -10.64
CA PRO A 258 -9.82 -5.31 -10.53
C PRO A 258 -10.22 -4.73 -11.89
N ARG A 259 -11.53 -4.43 -12.05
CA ARG A 259 -12.07 -3.81 -13.27
C ARG A 259 -11.61 -2.36 -13.46
N ILE A 260 -11.24 -1.67 -12.37
CA ILE A 260 -10.75 -0.29 -12.41
C ILE A 260 -9.25 -0.33 -12.17
N ILE A 261 -8.50 0.20 -13.13
CA ILE A 261 -7.04 0.29 -13.08
C ILE A 261 -6.62 1.71 -13.37
N ALA A 262 -5.67 2.23 -12.61
CA ALA A 262 -5.10 3.52 -12.88
C ALA A 262 -3.61 3.54 -12.61
N GLY A 263 -2.88 4.34 -13.39
CA GLY A 263 -1.44 4.43 -13.23
C GLY A 263 -0.87 5.76 -13.67
N SER A 264 0.32 6.03 -13.15
CA SER A 264 1.14 7.21 -13.46
C SER A 264 2.48 6.78 -14.03
N SER A 265 3.01 7.53 -14.99
CA SER A 265 4.34 7.30 -15.56
C SER A 265 4.51 5.84 -16.00
N VAL A 266 5.53 5.13 -15.51
CA VAL A 266 5.76 3.71 -15.82
C VAL A 266 4.59 2.79 -15.45
N GLY A 267 3.84 3.11 -14.39
CA GLY A 267 2.63 2.37 -14.02
C GLY A 267 1.52 2.50 -15.06
N SER A 268 1.41 3.65 -15.74
CA SER A 268 0.42 3.88 -16.81
C SER A 268 0.68 2.98 -18.03
N ILE A 269 1.94 2.66 -18.33
CA ILE A 269 2.32 1.72 -19.40
C ILE A 269 1.74 0.34 -19.10
N MET A 270 1.94 -0.17 -17.88
CA MET A 270 1.42 -1.47 -17.49
C MET A 270 -0.11 -1.49 -17.44
N CYS A 271 -0.75 -0.42 -16.94
CA CYS A 271 -2.20 -0.28 -17.01
C CYS A 271 -2.72 -0.27 -18.45
N SER A 272 -2.02 0.37 -19.39
CA SER A 272 -2.42 0.38 -20.81
C SER A 272 -2.40 -1.03 -21.41
N VAL A 273 -1.37 -1.83 -21.14
CA VAL A 273 -1.28 -3.24 -21.59
C VAL A 273 -2.48 -4.04 -21.13
N VAL A 274 -2.87 -3.88 -19.85
CA VAL A 274 -4.00 -4.58 -19.23
C VAL A 274 -5.34 -4.07 -19.76
N ALA A 275 -5.48 -2.77 -20.03
CA ALA A 275 -6.72 -2.19 -20.54
C ALA A 275 -6.99 -2.52 -22.02
N THR A 276 -5.95 -2.73 -22.83
CA THR A 276 -6.08 -2.89 -24.28
C THR A 276 -6.10 -4.35 -24.75
N ARG A 277 -6.26 -5.32 -23.84
CA ARG A 277 -6.27 -6.76 -24.16
C ARG A 277 -7.48 -7.43 -23.54
N SER A 278 -8.12 -8.32 -24.27
CA SER A 278 -9.19 -9.18 -23.72
C SER A 278 -8.66 -10.11 -22.62
N TRP A 279 -9.56 -10.76 -21.87
CA TRP A 279 -9.13 -11.69 -20.82
C TRP A 279 -8.27 -12.85 -21.36
N PRO A 280 -8.66 -13.55 -22.45
CA PRO A 280 -7.84 -14.63 -23.00
C PRO A 280 -6.47 -14.16 -23.49
N GLU A 281 -6.41 -13.02 -24.17
CA GLU A 281 -5.14 -12.43 -24.64
C GLU A 281 -4.23 -12.04 -23.47
N LEU A 282 -4.78 -11.52 -22.38
CA LEU A 282 -4.01 -11.15 -21.20
C LEU A 282 -3.46 -12.40 -20.48
N GLN A 283 -4.24 -13.49 -20.47
CA GLN A 283 -3.83 -14.74 -19.86
C GLN A 283 -2.72 -15.42 -20.68
N SER A 284 -2.91 -15.57 -22.00
CA SER A 284 -1.89 -16.13 -22.90
C SER A 284 -0.60 -15.32 -22.86
N PHE A 285 -0.71 -14.00 -22.74
CA PHE A 285 0.42 -13.11 -22.62
C PHE A 285 1.32 -13.36 -21.39
N PHE A 286 0.77 -13.83 -20.27
CA PHE A 286 1.55 -14.16 -19.07
C PHE A 286 1.92 -15.64 -18.96
N GLU A 287 1.17 -16.53 -19.60
CA GLU A 287 1.40 -17.99 -19.61
C GLU A 287 2.44 -18.42 -20.66
N ASP A 288 2.46 -17.80 -21.84
CA ASP A 288 3.35 -18.19 -22.92
C ASP A 288 4.79 -17.70 -22.65
N SER A 289 5.68 -18.62 -22.28
CA SER A 289 7.10 -18.34 -21.98
C SER A 289 7.82 -17.57 -23.10
N TRP A 290 7.49 -17.83 -24.37
CA TRP A 290 8.15 -17.17 -25.50
C TRP A 290 7.63 -15.76 -25.78
N HIS A 291 6.31 -15.56 -25.68
CA HIS A 291 5.68 -14.24 -25.83
C HIS A 291 6.00 -13.34 -24.65
N SER A 292 6.01 -13.91 -23.43
CA SER A 292 6.46 -13.21 -22.23
C SER A 292 7.94 -12.83 -22.31
N LEU A 293 8.85 -13.70 -22.78
CA LEU A 293 10.27 -13.34 -22.97
C LEU A 293 10.48 -12.19 -23.96
N LYS A 294 9.85 -12.24 -25.14
CA LYS A 294 9.90 -11.13 -26.11
C LYS A 294 9.28 -9.86 -25.54
N PHE A 295 8.22 -9.99 -24.77
CA PHE A 295 7.59 -8.87 -24.08
C PHE A 295 8.47 -8.33 -22.95
N PHE A 296 9.15 -9.16 -22.17
CA PHE A 296 10.08 -8.72 -21.14
C PHE A 296 11.30 -8.02 -21.75
N ASP A 297 11.74 -8.46 -22.93
CA ASP A 297 12.78 -7.78 -23.70
C ASP A 297 12.28 -6.43 -24.27
N GLN A 298 11.06 -6.42 -24.84
CA GLN A 298 10.42 -5.19 -25.33
C GLN A 298 10.11 -4.20 -24.21
N MET A 299 9.65 -4.68 -23.04
CA MET A 299 9.44 -3.88 -21.84
C MET A 299 10.75 -3.50 -21.18
N GLY A 300 11.78 -4.34 -21.24
CA GLY A 300 13.14 -3.98 -20.87
C GLY A 300 13.63 -2.82 -21.74
N GLY A 301 13.38 -2.87 -23.05
CA GLY A 301 13.58 -1.77 -23.98
C GLY A 301 12.78 -0.52 -23.61
N ILE A 302 11.48 -0.65 -23.34
CA ILE A 302 10.63 0.47 -22.94
C ILE A 302 11.08 1.04 -21.59
N PHE A 303 11.41 0.23 -20.60
CA PHE A 303 11.87 0.69 -19.29
C PHE A 303 13.27 1.26 -19.33
N THR A 304 14.17 0.74 -20.17
CA THR A 304 15.49 1.33 -20.38
C THR A 304 15.38 2.66 -21.10
N VAL A 305 14.53 2.76 -22.13
CA VAL A 305 14.18 4.02 -22.78
C VAL A 305 13.53 4.98 -21.78
N VAL A 306 12.51 4.57 -21.02
CA VAL A 306 11.88 5.43 -20.00
C VAL A 306 12.88 5.82 -18.91
N LYS A 307 13.79 4.93 -18.49
CA LYS A 307 14.86 5.28 -17.55
C LYS A 307 15.82 6.30 -18.15
N ARG A 308 16.29 6.08 -19.38
CA ARG A 308 17.23 6.99 -20.07
C ARG A 308 16.59 8.32 -20.38
N VAL A 309 15.33 8.33 -20.78
CA VAL A 309 14.46 9.49 -20.78
C VAL A 309 14.54 10.09 -19.38
N MET A 310 13.94 9.49 -18.35
CA MET A 310 13.92 10.02 -16.97
C MET A 310 15.28 10.38 -16.33
N THR A 311 16.44 10.05 -16.90
CA THR A 311 17.76 10.46 -16.37
C THR A 311 18.61 11.33 -17.31
N GLN A 312 18.43 11.26 -18.63
CA GLN A 312 19.35 11.85 -19.64
C GLN A 312 18.69 12.88 -20.58
N GLY A 313 17.35 13.02 -20.59
CA GLY A 313 16.72 14.14 -21.32
C GLY A 313 16.68 14.02 -22.86
N ALA A 314 16.94 12.83 -23.44
CA ALA A 314 17.15 12.71 -24.89
C ALA A 314 15.84 12.78 -25.72
N VAL A 315 15.71 13.79 -26.59
CA VAL A 315 14.53 14.03 -27.44
C VAL A 315 14.28 12.91 -28.47
N HIS A 316 15.34 12.27 -28.99
CA HIS A 316 15.23 11.19 -29.98
C HIS A 316 14.53 9.93 -29.43
N GLU A 317 14.65 9.69 -28.11
CA GLU A 317 14.10 8.50 -27.46
C GLU A 317 12.57 8.57 -27.24
N ILE A 318 11.96 9.76 -27.27
CA ILE A 318 10.50 9.92 -27.13
C ILE A 318 9.77 9.41 -28.37
N ARG A 319 10.27 9.69 -29.57
CA ARG A 319 9.68 9.15 -30.80
C ARG A 319 9.73 7.62 -30.81
N GLN A 320 10.83 7.06 -30.30
CA GLN A 320 10.95 5.61 -30.13
C GLN A 320 9.93 5.09 -29.10
N LEU A 321 9.78 5.76 -27.96
CA LEU A 321 8.76 5.40 -26.96
C LEU A 321 7.33 5.48 -27.55
N GLN A 322 7.01 6.55 -28.28
CA GLN A 322 5.72 6.70 -28.96
C GLN A 322 5.47 5.57 -29.95
N MET A 323 6.45 5.20 -30.78
CA MET A 323 6.33 4.09 -31.72
C MET A 323 6.10 2.75 -31.00
N LEU A 324 6.85 2.48 -29.92
CA LEU A 324 6.70 1.27 -29.12
C LEU A 324 5.31 1.21 -28.45
N LEU A 325 4.84 2.32 -27.89
CA LEU A 325 3.53 2.41 -27.24
C LEU A 325 2.37 2.32 -28.26
N ARG A 326 2.54 2.88 -29.46
CA ARG A 326 1.57 2.74 -30.56
C ARG A 326 1.39 1.27 -30.96
N ASN A 327 2.50 0.55 -31.12
CA ASN A 327 2.46 -0.88 -31.44
C ASN A 327 1.87 -1.71 -30.29
N LEU A 328 2.10 -1.30 -29.04
CA LEU A 328 1.64 -2.03 -27.85
C LEU A 328 0.13 -1.85 -27.56
N THR A 329 -0.42 -0.67 -27.89
CA THR A 329 -1.82 -0.28 -27.64
C THR A 329 -2.70 -0.27 -28.90
N SER A 330 -2.14 -0.56 -30.07
CA SER A 330 -2.84 -0.60 -31.37
C SER A 330 -3.64 0.67 -31.69
N ASN A 331 -3.15 1.85 -31.28
CA ASN A 331 -3.84 3.13 -31.42
C ASN A 331 -5.26 3.17 -30.84
N LEU A 332 -5.55 2.39 -29.80
CA LEU A 332 -6.84 2.40 -29.14
C LEU A 332 -7.05 3.68 -28.31
N THR A 333 -8.29 4.15 -28.30
CA THR A 333 -8.77 5.22 -27.41
C THR A 333 -9.28 4.64 -26.09
N PHE A 334 -9.49 5.51 -25.09
CA PHE A 334 -10.05 5.07 -23.80
C PHE A 334 -11.43 4.44 -23.95
N GLN A 335 -12.28 4.98 -24.83
CA GLN A 335 -13.61 4.44 -25.08
C GLN A 335 -13.53 3.07 -25.78
N GLU A 336 -12.75 2.95 -26.86
CA GLU A 336 -12.58 1.69 -27.59
C GLU A 336 -12.04 0.57 -26.69
N ALA A 337 -11.05 0.88 -25.83
CA ALA A 337 -10.50 -0.09 -24.88
C ALA A 337 -11.53 -0.52 -23.82
N TYR A 338 -12.38 0.42 -23.37
CA TYR A 338 -13.46 0.12 -22.42
C TYR A 338 -14.55 -0.75 -23.06
N ASP A 339 -14.96 -0.46 -24.30
CA ASP A 339 -15.99 -1.23 -24.99
C ASP A 339 -15.52 -2.66 -25.30
N MET A 340 -14.23 -2.83 -25.62
CA MET A 340 -13.65 -4.14 -25.90
C MET A 340 -13.45 -5.00 -24.63
N THR A 341 -13.00 -4.40 -23.52
CA THR A 341 -12.56 -5.18 -22.34
C THR A 341 -13.46 -5.02 -21.12
N GLY A 342 -14.32 -4.01 -21.11
CA GLY A 342 -15.07 -3.56 -19.95
C GLY A 342 -14.20 -2.93 -18.83
N ARG A 343 -12.86 -2.87 -18.97
CA ARG A 343 -11.96 -2.37 -17.92
C ARG A 343 -11.85 -0.85 -17.98
N VAL A 344 -11.94 -0.20 -16.83
CA VAL A 344 -11.79 1.25 -16.69
C VAL A 344 -10.32 1.57 -16.54
N LEU A 345 -9.73 2.26 -17.53
CA LEU A 345 -8.37 2.77 -17.49
C LEU A 345 -8.35 4.23 -17.03
N GLY A 346 -7.54 4.53 -16.02
CA GLY A 346 -7.23 5.89 -15.57
C GLY A 346 -5.75 6.22 -15.75
N ILE A 347 -5.43 7.31 -16.42
CA ILE A 347 -4.04 7.81 -16.56
C ILE A 347 -3.96 9.22 -16.01
N THR A 348 -2.98 9.49 -15.16
CA THR A 348 -2.73 10.83 -14.61
C THR A 348 -1.80 11.64 -15.49
N VAL A 349 -2.19 12.89 -15.72
CA VAL A 349 -1.38 13.90 -16.41
C VAL A 349 -1.47 15.24 -15.67
N CYS A 350 -0.36 15.96 -15.59
CA CYS A 350 -0.29 17.31 -15.07
C CYS A 350 -0.05 18.30 -16.20
N SER A 351 -0.56 19.52 -16.05
CA SER A 351 -0.17 20.62 -16.93
C SER A 351 1.13 21.26 -16.45
N PRO A 352 1.98 21.81 -17.33
CA PRO A 352 3.09 22.66 -16.92
C PRO A 352 2.62 24.01 -16.32
N ARG A 353 1.34 24.38 -16.48
CA ARG A 353 0.78 25.62 -15.97
C ARG A 353 0.45 25.49 -14.48
N LYS A 354 0.94 26.45 -13.66
CA LYS A 354 0.83 26.42 -12.18
C LYS A 354 -0.59 26.33 -11.63
N HIS A 355 -1.59 26.87 -12.33
CA HIS A 355 -2.98 26.95 -11.85
C HIS A 355 -3.89 25.87 -12.43
N GLU A 356 -3.35 24.98 -13.25
CA GLU A 356 -4.15 23.94 -13.89
C GLU A 356 -4.01 22.62 -13.11
N PRO A 357 -5.11 22.07 -12.56
CA PRO A 357 -5.03 20.89 -11.70
C PRO A 357 -4.68 19.63 -12.51
N PRO A 358 -4.11 18.61 -11.83
CA PRO A 358 -3.89 17.29 -12.43
C PRO A 358 -5.21 16.70 -12.94
N ARG A 359 -5.15 16.05 -14.10
CA ARG A 359 -6.29 15.36 -14.70
C ARG A 359 -6.10 13.86 -14.68
N CYS A 360 -7.19 13.15 -14.39
CA CYS A 360 -7.29 11.70 -14.59
C CYS A 360 -8.05 11.47 -15.91
N LEU A 361 -7.31 11.09 -16.95
CA LEU A 361 -7.85 10.73 -18.25
C LEU A 361 -8.44 9.32 -18.18
N ASN A 362 -9.69 9.18 -18.59
CA ASN A 362 -10.41 7.92 -18.63
C ASN A 362 -11.52 7.97 -19.70
N TYR A 363 -12.28 6.88 -19.85
CA TYR A 363 -13.35 6.79 -20.84
C TYR A 363 -14.49 7.81 -20.63
N LEU A 364 -14.75 8.28 -19.39
CA LEU A 364 -15.75 9.31 -19.12
C LEU A 364 -15.23 10.73 -19.35
N THR A 365 -14.01 11.01 -18.92
CA THR A 365 -13.44 12.37 -18.97
C THR A 365 -12.77 12.69 -20.30
N SER A 366 -12.31 11.68 -21.03
CA SER A 366 -11.49 11.81 -22.25
C SER A 366 -11.65 10.58 -23.17
N PRO A 367 -12.89 10.24 -23.60
CA PRO A 367 -13.19 9.01 -24.35
C PRO A 367 -12.37 8.85 -25.62
N HIS A 368 -12.18 9.94 -26.36
CA HIS A 368 -11.57 9.94 -27.69
C HIS A 368 -10.05 10.04 -27.68
N VAL A 369 -9.42 10.26 -26.51
CA VAL A 369 -7.96 10.37 -26.42
C VAL A 369 -7.32 9.01 -26.68
N VAL A 370 -6.27 8.99 -27.50
CA VAL A 370 -5.52 7.77 -27.82
C VAL A 370 -4.57 7.44 -26.67
N ILE A 371 -4.62 6.20 -26.19
CA ILE A 371 -3.96 5.76 -24.95
C ILE A 371 -2.45 5.98 -25.01
N TRP A 372 -1.78 5.66 -26.12
CA TRP A 372 -0.32 5.85 -26.24
C TRP A 372 0.09 7.31 -26.00
N SER A 373 -0.73 8.30 -26.41
CA SER A 373 -0.41 9.72 -26.24
C SER A 373 -0.53 10.14 -24.77
N ALA A 374 -1.57 9.64 -24.08
CA ALA A 374 -1.76 9.84 -22.65
C ALA A 374 -0.63 9.21 -21.82
N VAL A 375 -0.22 7.98 -22.15
CA VAL A 375 0.91 7.30 -21.51
C VAL A 375 2.21 8.07 -21.74
N THR A 376 2.47 8.51 -22.97
CA THR A 376 3.68 9.28 -23.29
C THR A 376 3.74 10.59 -22.50
N ALA A 377 2.62 11.31 -22.41
CA ALA A 377 2.52 12.52 -21.60
C ALA A 377 2.72 12.24 -20.10
N SER A 378 2.16 11.14 -19.60
CA SER A 378 2.34 10.69 -18.22
C SER A 378 3.80 10.28 -17.90
N CYS A 379 4.59 9.87 -18.90
CA CYS A 379 6.01 9.57 -18.73
C CYS A 379 6.96 10.78 -18.88
N ALA A 380 6.45 11.96 -19.29
CA ALA A 380 7.27 13.14 -19.54
C ALA A 380 7.64 13.87 -18.22
N PHE A 381 8.75 13.49 -17.60
CA PHE A 381 9.14 13.99 -16.28
C PHE A 381 9.51 15.50 -16.27
N PRO A 382 8.98 16.31 -15.32
CA PRO A 382 9.26 17.74 -15.23
C PRO A 382 10.76 18.08 -15.14
N GLY A 383 11.20 19.10 -15.90
CA GLY A 383 12.58 19.61 -15.86
C GLY A 383 13.60 18.77 -16.63
N LEU A 384 13.25 17.53 -16.96
CA LEU A 384 14.04 16.65 -17.84
C LEU A 384 13.43 16.55 -19.24
N PHE A 385 12.12 16.79 -19.35
CA PHE A 385 11.36 16.64 -20.60
C PHE A 385 10.45 17.80 -20.94
N GLU A 386 10.31 18.00 -22.26
CA GLU A 386 9.28 18.84 -22.84
C GLU A 386 7.91 18.17 -22.68
N ALA A 387 6.95 18.94 -22.20
CA ALA A 387 5.57 18.50 -22.05
C ALA A 387 4.99 18.06 -23.42
N GLN A 388 4.24 16.96 -23.43
CA GLN A 388 3.73 16.30 -24.63
C GLN A 388 2.28 16.68 -24.91
N GLU A 389 1.89 16.63 -26.17
CA GLU A 389 0.53 16.91 -26.62
C GLU A 389 -0.33 15.63 -26.56
N LEU A 390 -1.58 15.77 -26.15
CA LEU A 390 -2.54 14.66 -26.19
C LEU A 390 -3.13 14.56 -27.58
N MET A 391 -3.26 13.33 -28.08
CA MET A 391 -3.85 13.03 -29.38
C MET A 391 -5.20 12.34 -29.17
N ALA A 392 -6.17 12.62 -30.03
CA ALA A 392 -7.49 12.01 -30.01
C ALA A 392 -7.90 11.56 -31.41
N LYS A 393 -8.81 10.59 -31.49
CA LYS A 393 -9.48 10.27 -32.74
C LYS A 393 -10.65 11.21 -32.96
N ASP A 394 -10.74 11.77 -34.16
CA ASP A 394 -11.92 12.51 -34.57
C ASP A 394 -13.09 11.56 -34.92
N ARG A 395 -14.20 12.11 -35.40
CA ARG A 395 -15.37 11.32 -35.81
C ARG A 395 -15.12 10.44 -37.04
N PHE A 396 -14.09 10.75 -37.82
CA PHE A 396 -13.69 10.00 -39.01
C PHE A 396 -12.63 8.93 -38.70
N GLY A 397 -12.15 8.87 -37.45
CA GLY A 397 -11.14 7.91 -37.00
C GLY A 397 -9.70 8.40 -37.16
N GLU A 398 -9.50 9.65 -37.63
CA GLU A 398 -8.18 10.23 -37.85
C GLU A 398 -7.60 10.78 -36.55
N ILE A 399 -6.28 10.64 -36.38
CA ILE A 399 -5.59 11.05 -35.16
C ILE A 399 -5.24 12.55 -35.24
N VAL A 400 -5.91 13.35 -34.42
CA VAL A 400 -5.77 14.82 -34.34
C VAL A 400 -5.36 15.26 -32.93
N PRO A 401 -4.80 16.48 -32.74
CA PRO A 401 -4.55 17.02 -31.41
C PRO A 401 -5.86 17.16 -30.60
N TYR A 402 -5.87 16.68 -29.35
CA TYR A 402 -7.07 16.67 -28.51
C TYR A 402 -7.57 18.06 -28.13
N HIS A 403 -6.64 18.99 -27.91
CA HIS A 403 -6.96 20.39 -27.70
C HIS A 403 -6.47 21.17 -28.91
N PRO A 404 -7.38 21.68 -29.77
CA PRO A 404 -6.98 22.57 -30.84
C PRO A 404 -6.35 23.84 -30.21
N PRO A 405 -5.41 24.48 -30.92
CA PRO A 405 -4.81 25.72 -30.42
C PRO A 405 -5.90 26.78 -30.21
N PHE A 406 -5.80 27.57 -29.14
CA PHE A 406 -6.71 28.69 -28.94
C PHE A 406 -6.56 29.69 -30.09
N HIS A 407 -7.57 29.86 -30.94
CA HIS A 407 -7.58 30.96 -31.90
C HIS A 407 -7.86 32.27 -31.14
N LEU A 408 -6.83 32.86 -30.55
CA LEU A 408 -6.85 34.28 -30.21
C LEU A 408 -6.66 35.04 -31.54
N GLY A 409 -7.32 36.19 -31.67
CA GLY A 409 -7.47 36.94 -32.93
C GLY A 409 -6.16 37.31 -33.62
N PRO A 410 -6.24 37.97 -34.79
CA PRO A 410 -5.16 38.06 -35.79
C PRO A 410 -3.87 38.79 -35.37
N ASP A 411 -3.73 39.26 -34.12
CA ASP A 411 -2.68 40.22 -33.72
C ASP A 411 -1.59 39.68 -32.76
N GLU A 412 -1.56 38.38 -32.42
CA GLU A 412 -0.44 37.80 -31.65
C GLU A 412 0.51 36.96 -32.52
N VAL A 413 1.65 37.55 -32.88
CA VAL A 413 2.72 37.03 -33.77
C VAL A 413 3.56 35.90 -33.13
N SER A 414 3.01 35.17 -32.16
CA SER A 414 3.60 33.94 -31.62
C SER A 414 2.48 32.93 -31.49
N GLY A 415 2.52 31.89 -32.33
CA GLY A 415 1.42 30.95 -32.51
C GLY A 415 0.82 30.44 -31.19
N PRO A 416 -0.49 30.15 -31.16
CA PRO A 416 -1.20 29.85 -29.93
C PRO A 416 -0.57 28.70 -29.15
N PRO A 417 -0.37 28.81 -27.83
CA PRO A 417 0.38 27.84 -27.06
C PRO A 417 -0.37 26.51 -27.04
N VAL A 418 0.17 25.52 -27.75
CA VAL A 418 -0.40 24.17 -27.78
C VAL A 418 -0.44 23.62 -26.36
N ARG A 419 -1.58 23.08 -25.95
CA ARG A 419 -1.77 22.59 -24.59
C ARG A 419 -1.03 21.28 -24.40
N ARG A 420 0.01 21.34 -23.59
CA ARG A 420 0.91 20.23 -23.32
C ARG A 420 0.76 19.71 -21.89
N TRP A 421 1.16 18.46 -21.69
CA TRP A 421 0.97 17.69 -20.48
C TRP A 421 2.27 16.98 -20.10
N ARG A 422 2.47 16.74 -18.81
CA ARG A 422 3.67 16.14 -18.24
C ARG A 422 3.31 15.16 -17.13
N ASP A 423 4.32 14.42 -16.68
CA ASP A 423 4.22 13.47 -15.57
C ASP A 423 3.76 14.18 -14.30
N GLY A 424 2.75 13.60 -13.64
CA GLY A 424 2.20 14.06 -12.38
C GLY A 424 2.83 13.41 -11.15
N SER A 425 3.79 12.50 -11.29
CA SER A 425 4.35 11.69 -10.18
C SER A 425 4.92 12.51 -9.01
N LEU A 426 5.31 13.77 -9.23
CA LEU A 426 5.78 14.69 -8.18
C LEU A 426 4.66 15.50 -7.50
N GLU A 427 3.56 15.79 -8.21
CA GLU A 427 2.48 16.68 -7.75
C GLU A 427 1.23 15.89 -7.30
N SER A 428 0.91 14.81 -8.00
CA SER A 428 -0.20 13.89 -7.73
C SER A 428 0.07 12.53 -8.41
N ASP A 429 0.82 11.66 -7.71
CA ASP A 429 1.24 10.35 -8.25
C ASP A 429 0.06 9.43 -8.57
N LEU A 430 -0.98 9.41 -7.73
CA LEU A 430 -2.13 8.51 -7.92
C LEU A 430 -3.46 9.27 -7.75
N PRO A 431 -4.43 9.14 -8.67
CA PRO A 431 -5.66 9.96 -8.68
C PRO A 431 -6.74 9.37 -7.76
N MET A 432 -6.42 9.14 -6.49
CA MET A 432 -7.33 8.45 -5.56
C MET A 432 -8.66 9.20 -5.36
N MET A 433 -8.62 10.54 -5.31
CA MET A 433 -9.83 11.36 -5.15
C MET A 433 -10.72 11.33 -6.38
N GLN A 434 -10.15 11.49 -7.58
CA GLN A 434 -10.91 11.44 -8.83
C GLN A 434 -11.53 10.05 -9.04
N LEU A 435 -10.84 8.96 -8.65
CA LEU A 435 -11.40 7.61 -8.72
C LEU A 435 -12.52 7.37 -7.69
N LYS A 436 -12.43 7.98 -6.49
CA LYS A 436 -13.53 7.99 -5.51
C LYS A 436 -14.76 8.67 -6.10
N GLU A 437 -14.59 9.84 -6.69
CA GLU A 437 -15.69 10.66 -7.21
C GLU A 437 -16.33 10.05 -8.46
N LEU A 438 -15.52 9.65 -9.46
CA LEU A 438 -16.05 9.19 -10.75
C LEU A 438 -16.55 7.75 -10.74
N PHE A 439 -15.90 6.87 -9.96
CA PHE A 439 -16.15 5.43 -10.03
C PHE A 439 -16.58 4.81 -8.69
N ASN A 440 -16.78 5.62 -7.66
CA ASN A 440 -17.10 5.18 -6.30
C ASN A 440 -16.15 4.08 -5.78
N VAL A 441 -14.85 4.32 -5.97
CA VAL A 441 -13.80 3.42 -5.46
C VAL A 441 -13.53 3.73 -4.01
N ASN A 442 -13.71 2.75 -3.12
CA ASN A 442 -13.44 2.88 -1.70
C ASN A 442 -12.34 1.95 -1.20
N HIS A 443 -11.84 1.04 -2.04
CA HIS A 443 -10.75 0.14 -1.72
C HIS A 443 -9.66 0.20 -2.81
N PHE A 444 -8.41 0.41 -2.39
CA PHE A 444 -7.28 0.62 -3.28
C PHE A 444 -6.20 -0.44 -3.04
N ILE A 445 -5.81 -1.12 -4.11
CA ILE A 445 -4.60 -1.94 -4.15
C ILE A 445 -3.53 -1.07 -4.79
N VAL A 446 -2.49 -0.71 -4.04
CA VAL A 446 -1.44 0.20 -4.53
C VAL A 446 -0.12 -0.55 -4.66
N SER A 447 0.43 -0.58 -5.87
CA SER A 447 1.81 -0.99 -6.09
C SER A 447 2.68 0.27 -6.15
N GLN A 448 3.50 0.47 -5.13
CA GLN A 448 4.36 1.65 -5.01
C GLN A 448 5.79 1.34 -5.44
N ALA A 449 6.20 1.88 -6.58
CA ALA A 449 7.57 1.72 -7.10
C ALA A 449 8.45 2.97 -6.89
N ASN A 450 7.87 4.07 -6.39
CA ASN A 450 8.57 5.34 -6.23
C ASN A 450 9.61 5.30 -5.10
N PRO A 451 10.92 5.44 -5.40
CA PRO A 451 11.98 5.29 -4.40
C PRO A 451 12.01 6.42 -3.38
N HIS A 452 11.54 7.61 -3.75
CA HIS A 452 11.50 8.79 -2.88
C HIS A 452 10.41 8.72 -1.79
N ILE A 453 9.40 7.85 -1.97
CA ILE A 453 8.31 7.65 -1.00
C ILE A 453 8.69 6.55 0.01
N ALA A 454 9.67 5.70 -0.28
CA ALA A 454 10.10 4.62 0.60
C ALA A 454 10.57 5.10 2.00
N PRO A 455 11.34 6.21 2.16
CA PRO A 455 11.70 6.75 3.47
C PRO A 455 10.47 7.23 4.26
N LEU A 456 9.52 7.89 3.59
CA LEU A 456 8.29 8.40 4.19
C LEU A 456 7.37 7.27 4.64
N LEU A 457 7.24 6.19 3.84
CA LEU A 457 6.49 4.99 4.21
C LEU A 457 7.12 4.29 5.43
N ARG A 458 8.45 4.15 5.46
CA ARG A 458 9.15 3.60 6.64
C ARG A 458 8.97 4.47 7.88
N LEU A 459 9.00 5.79 7.73
CA LEU A 459 8.72 6.72 8.83
C LEU A 459 7.28 6.58 9.33
N LYS A 460 6.30 6.45 8.42
CA LYS A 460 4.89 6.20 8.78
C LYS A 460 4.71 4.86 9.49
N GLU A 461 5.38 3.80 9.05
CA GLU A 461 5.38 2.51 9.74
C GLU A 461 5.98 2.62 11.14
N LEU A 462 7.08 3.36 11.33
CA LEU A 462 7.67 3.62 12.64
C LEU A 462 6.73 4.41 13.53
N VAL A 463 6.18 5.54 13.05
CA VAL A 463 5.27 6.39 13.83
C VAL A 463 4.00 5.64 14.21
N ARG A 464 3.45 4.79 13.32
CA ARG A 464 2.30 3.93 13.62
C ARG A 464 2.64 2.82 14.61
N ALA A 465 3.84 2.24 14.55
CA ALA A 465 4.30 1.27 15.54
C ALA A 465 4.45 1.88 16.95
N TYR A 466 4.65 3.20 17.04
CA TYR A 466 4.65 3.97 18.28
C TYR A 466 3.27 4.58 18.64
N GLY A 467 2.20 4.21 17.95
CA GLY A 467 0.83 4.64 18.26
C GLY A 467 0.44 6.03 17.73
N GLY A 468 1.26 6.65 16.88
CA GLY A 468 0.96 7.95 16.26
C GLY A 468 0.15 7.82 14.97
N ASN A 469 -0.96 8.56 14.85
CA ASN A 469 -1.67 8.76 13.59
C ASN A 469 -1.03 9.93 12.83
N PHE A 470 -0.05 9.64 11.95
CA PHE A 470 0.47 10.65 11.03
C PHE A 470 -0.47 10.78 9.82
N ALA A 471 -1.38 11.74 9.87
CA ALA A 471 -2.25 12.13 8.76
C ALA A 471 -1.48 13.05 7.79
N ALA A 472 -0.51 12.51 7.05
CA ALA A 472 -0.03 13.16 5.84
C ALA A 472 -0.89 12.69 4.67
N LYS A 473 -1.63 13.63 4.05
CA LYS A 473 -2.29 13.43 2.76
C LYS A 473 -1.21 12.96 1.75
N VAL A 474 -1.40 11.78 1.18
CA VAL A 474 -0.83 11.37 -0.10
C VAL A 474 -2.00 11.13 -1.03
#